data_AF-A0A3D3NUZ6-F1
#
_entry.id   AF-A0A3D3NUZ6-F1
#
_cell.length_a   1.000
_cell.length_b   1.000
_cell.length_c   1.000
_cell.angle_alpha   90.00
_cell.angle_beta   90.00
_cell.angle_gamma   90.00
#
_symmetry.space_group_name_H-M   'P 1'
#
loop_
_entity.id
_entity.type
_entity.pdbx_description
1 polymer ?
#
loop_
_entity_poly.entity_id
_entity_poly.type
_entity_poly.pdbx_seq_one_letter_code
_entity_poly.pdbx_strand_id
1 'polypeptide(L)' 'MTEAERELTKRWVDSWAKAAPELQKVRDADIRAADTAGSMKVFTGSATWAVKNRPAAAWSGLVEQQRLFAKAALAS' A
#
# COMPACT_ATOMS: atom_id res chain seq x y z
N MET A 1 18.52 24.78 22.01
CA MET A 1 18.76 25.12 20.60
C MET A 1 19.39 26.50 20.52
N THR A 2 20.66 26.55 20.12
CA THR A 2 21.45 27.76 19.92
C THR A 2 20.95 28.53 18.69
N GLU A 3 21.40 29.78 18.53
CA GLU A 3 21.03 30.60 17.39
C GLU A 3 21.63 30.06 16.07
N ALA A 4 22.85 29.52 16.12
CA ALA A 4 23.49 28.85 14.99
C ALA A 4 22.69 27.62 14.51
N GLU A 5 22.16 26.82 15.45
CA GLU A 5 21.31 25.67 15.13
C GLU A 5 19.98 26.09 14.48
N ARG A 6 19.39 27.22 14.92
CA ARG A 6 18.18 27.78 14.29
C ARG A 6 18.42 28.22 12.87
N GLU A 7 19.52 28.92 12.61
CA GLU A 7 19.86 29.39 11.26
C GLU A 7 20.19 28.22 10.33
N LEU A 8 20.89 27.20 10.82
CA LEU A 8 21.13 25.97 10.07
C LEU A 8 19.81 25.28 9.70
N THR A 9 18.87 25.19 10.65
CA THR A 9 17.55 24.60 10.42
C THR A 9 16.77 25.35 9.33
N LYS A 10 16.75 26.68 9.37
CA LYS A 10 16.11 27.51 8.33
C LYS A 10 16.69 27.24 6.95
N ARG A 11 18.02 27.17 6.83
CA ARG A 11 18.70 26.88 5.55
C ARG A 11 18.33 25.52 4.99
N TRP A 12 18.17 24.51 5.84
CA TRP A 12 17.72 23.19 5.40
C TRP A 12 16.28 23.22 4.91
N VAL A 13 15.38 23.88 5.65
CA VAL A 13 13.98 24.06 5.23
C VAL A 13 13.91 24.76 3.87
N ASP A 14 14.65 25.85 3.69
CA ASP A 14 14.69 26.58 2.42
C ASP A 14 15.26 25.72 1.27
N SER A 15 16.28 24.91 1.56
CA SER A 15 16.88 24.00 0.58
C SER A 15 15.88 22.95 0.12
N TRP A 16 15.14 22.36 1.05
CA TRP A 16 14.07 21.40 0.74
C TRP A 16 12.92 22.05 -0.01
N ALA A 17 12.50 23.25 0.38
CA ALA A 17 11.45 23.99 -0.31
C ALA A 17 11.81 24.28 -1.78
N LYS A 18 13.07 24.63 -2.04
CA LYS A 18 13.58 24.83 -3.41
C LYS A 18 13.68 23.54 -4.21
N ALA A 19 14.03 22.42 -3.57
CA ALA A 19 14.15 21.13 -4.24
C ALA A 19 12.80 20.45 -4.51
N ALA A 20 11.76 20.78 -3.74
CA ALA A 20 10.46 20.12 -3.78
C ALA A 20 9.82 20.04 -5.19
N PRO A 21 9.83 21.09 -6.04
CA PRO A 21 9.25 21.01 -7.38
C PRO A 21 9.96 20.00 -8.28
N GLU A 22 11.29 19.89 -8.20
CA GLU A 22 12.05 18.93 -9.01
C GLU A 22 11.82 17.50 -8.52
N LEU A 23 11.79 17.30 -7.19
CA LEU A 23 11.44 16.01 -6.61
C LEU A 23 10.01 15.57 -6.99
N GLN A 24 9.08 16.51 -7.11
CA GLN A 24 7.73 16.21 -7.57
C GLN A 24 7.73 15.71 -9.03
N LYS A 25 8.54 16.31 -9.91
CA LYS A 25 8.68 15.83 -11.30
C LYS A 25 9.27 14.43 -11.36
N VAL A 26 10.28 14.14 -10.54
CA VAL A 26 10.87 12.80 -10.41
C VAL A 26 9.80 11.80 -9.96
N ARG A 27 9.08 12.11 -8.88
CA ARG A 27 7.99 11.26 -8.38
C ARG A 27 6.93 11.00 -9.44
N ASP A 28 6.51 12.02 -10.19
CA ASP A 28 5.49 11.87 -11.23
C ASP A 28 6.00 11.06 -12.42
N ALA A 29 7.29 11.14 -12.74
CA ALA A 29 7.94 10.31 -13.75
C ALA A 29 8.00 8.85 -13.28
N ASP A 30 8.38 8.61 -12.03
CA ASP A 30 8.46 7.27 -11.43
C ASP A 30 7.09 6.60 -11.42
N ILE A 31 6.02 7.32 -11.03
CA ILE A 31 4.65 6.80 -11.06
C ILE A 31 4.24 6.40 -12.48
N ARG A 32 4.56 7.23 -13.48
CA ARG A 32 4.25 6.93 -14.89
C ARG A 32 5.05 5.76 -15.43
N ALA A 33 6.29 5.58 -14.97
CA ALA A 33 7.17 4.50 -15.37
C ALA A 33 6.94 3.19 -14.59
N ALA A 34 6.17 3.22 -13.49
CA ALA A 34 5.97 2.07 -12.62
C ALA A 34 5.18 0.95 -13.31
N ASP A 35 5.85 -0.19 -13.58
CA ASP A 35 5.19 -1.44 -13.95
C ASP A 35 4.62 -2.13 -12.70
N THR A 36 3.46 -1.64 -12.27
CA THR A 36 2.74 -2.20 -11.10
C THR A 36 2.36 -3.66 -11.36
N ALA A 37 1.95 -4.01 -12.57
CA ALA A 37 1.54 -5.36 -12.94
C ALA A 37 2.72 -6.34 -12.87
N GLY A 38 3.89 -5.95 -13.39
CA GLY A 38 5.13 -6.71 -13.26
C GLY A 38 5.56 -6.89 -11.81
N SER A 39 5.47 -5.83 -11.00
CA SER A 39 5.81 -5.88 -9.57
C SER A 39 4.91 -6.84 -8.79
N MET A 40 3.62 -6.89 -9.11
CA MET A 40 2.66 -7.81 -8.50
C MET A 40 2.96 -9.29 -8.79
N LYS A 41 3.66 -9.62 -9.88
CA LYS A 41 4.05 -11.00 -10.18
C LYS A 41 4.92 -11.60 -9.08
N VAL A 42 5.77 -10.79 -8.44
CA VAL A 42 6.63 -11.22 -7.33
C VAL A 42 5.81 -11.76 -6.15
N PHE A 43 4.62 -11.20 -5.91
CA PHE A 43 3.74 -11.62 -4.83
C PHE A 43 2.83 -12.80 -5.19
N THR A 44 2.77 -13.19 -6.47
CA THR A 44 1.82 -14.22 -6.94
C THR A 44 2.08 -15.57 -6.26
N GLY A 45 3.35 -15.95 -6.08
CA GLY A 45 3.72 -17.19 -5.37
C GLY A 45 3.27 -17.19 -3.91
N SER A 46 3.51 -16.08 -3.19
CA SER A 46 3.11 -15.94 -1.79
C SER A 46 1.59 -15.90 -1.62
N ALA A 47 0.88 -15.19 -2.50
CA ALA A 47 -0.59 -15.10 -2.46
C ALA A 47 -1.23 -16.47 -2.74
N THR A 48 -0.79 -17.17 -3.78
CA THR A 48 -1.29 -18.52 -4.12
C THR A 48 -0.98 -19.53 -3.02
N TRP A 49 0.22 -19.49 -2.45
CA TRP A 49 0.56 -20.31 -1.29
C TRP A 49 -0.33 -20.02 -0.09
N ALA A 50 -0.58 -18.75 0.24
CA ALA A 50 -1.42 -18.38 1.37
C ALA A 50 -2.87 -18.85 1.20
N VAL A 51 -3.45 -18.66 0.01
CA VAL A 51 -4.81 -19.16 -0.29
C VAL A 51 -4.89 -20.67 -0.11
N LYS A 52 -3.88 -21.42 -0.57
CA LYS A 52 -3.85 -22.88 -0.45
C LYS A 52 -3.64 -23.38 0.97
N ASN A 53 -2.73 -22.75 1.73
CA ASN A 53 -2.22 -23.30 2.99
C ASN A 53 -2.77 -22.60 4.24
N ARG A 54 -3.48 -21.47 4.07
CA ARG A 54 -4.12 -20.73 5.16
C ARG A 54 -5.58 -20.44 4.80
N PRO A 55 -6.43 -21.49 4.70
CA PRO A 55 -7.85 -21.29 4.47
C PRO A 55 -8.46 -20.46 5.61
N ALA A 56 -9.48 -19.67 5.28
CA ALA A 56 -10.22 -18.92 6.28
C ALA A 56 -10.85 -19.89 7.29
N ALA A 57 -10.78 -19.53 8.58
CA ALA A 57 -11.38 -20.33 9.62
C ALA A 57 -12.91 -20.42 9.44
N ALA A 58 -13.49 -21.58 9.73
CA ALA A 58 -14.93 -21.79 9.62
C ALA A 58 -15.77 -20.86 10.52
N TRP A 59 -15.17 -20.35 11.59
CA TRP A 59 -15.77 -19.39 12.52
C TRP A 59 -15.45 -17.93 12.17
N SER A 60 -14.79 -17.67 11.03
CA SER A 60 -14.65 -16.32 10.51
C SER A 60 -16.03 -15.76 10.21
N GLY A 61 -16.35 -14.57 10.73
CA GLY A 61 -17.64 -13.92 10.51
C GLY A 61 -17.98 -13.77 9.01
N LEU A 62 -16.97 -13.60 8.16
CA LEU A 62 -17.17 -13.51 6.70
C LEU A 62 -17.57 -14.86 6.07
N VAL A 63 -16.92 -15.95 6.48
CA VAL A 63 -17.23 -17.31 5.98
C VAL A 63 -18.62 -17.73 6.44
N GLU A 64 -18.97 -17.43 7.70
CA GLU A 64 -20.29 -17.73 8.24
C GLU A 64 -21.38 -16.89 7.56
N GLN A 65 -21.13 -15.60 7.30
CA GLN A 65 -22.06 -14.75 6.55
C GLN A 65 -22.30 -15.28 5.13
N GLN A 66 -21.25 -15.69 4.40
CA GLN A 66 -21.39 -16.29 3.08
C GLN A 66 -22.23 -17.57 3.10
N ARG A 67 -22.02 -18.43 4.10
CA ARG A 67 -22.80 -19.67 4.30
C ARG A 67 -24.28 -19.38 4.53
N LEU A 68 -24.60 -18.40 5.39
CA LEU A 68 -25.97 -18.01 5.69
C LEU A 68 -26.69 -17.43 4.46
N PHE A 69 -26.00 -16.58 3.68
CA PHE A 69 -26.56 -16.00 2.46
C PHE A 69 -26.80 -17.05 1.37
N ALA A 70 -25.88 -17.99 1.18
CA ALA A 70 -26.07 -19.10 0.25
C ALA A 70 -27.30 -19.95 0.64
N LYS A 71 -27.50 -20.20 1.94
CA LYS A 71 -28.69 -20.91 2.44
C LYS A 71 -29.98 -20.14 2.17
N ALA A 72 -29.98 -18.81 2.39
CA ALA A 72 -31.15 -17.97 2.13
C ALA A 72 -31.50 -17.94 0.63
N ALA A 73 -30.50 -17.85 -0.25
CA ALA A 73 -30.68 -17.81 -1.70
C ALA A 73 -31.21 -19.13 -2.31
N LEU A 74 -30.97 -20.27 -1.65
CA LEU A 74 -31.50 -21.57 -2.07
C LEU A 74 -32.91 -21.86 -1.54
N ALA A 75 -33.40 -21.07 -0.59
CA ALA A 75 -34.72 -21.20 0.03
C ALA A 75 -35.77 -20.25 -0.58
N SER A 76 -35.35 -19.39 -1.51
CA SER A 76 -36.17 -18.47 -2.32
C SER A 76 -36.42 -19.05 -3.70
#